data_AF-A0A3C0PCL5-F1
#
_entry.id   AF-A0A3C0PCL5-F1
#
_cell.length_a   1.000
_cell.length_b   1.000
_cell.length_c   1.000
_cell.angle_alpha   90.00
_cell.angle_beta   90.00
_cell.angle_gamma   90.00
#
_symmetry.space_group_name_H-M   'P 1'
#
loop_
_entity.id
_entity.type
_entity.pdbx_description
1 polymer ?
#
loop_
_entity_poly.entity_id
_entity_poly.type
_entity_poly.pdbx_seq_one_letter_code
_entity_poly.pdbx_strand_id
1 'polypeptide(L)'
;MSFKKNIDRWYFSVFTGLLYAVAMPPFNSQLHPALSFFPLLSFFVCIPLFLLSINASKKRAILHTYIFGICASLGQLYWIAFVTPEGLWPLIIFSVLLLVLYEGIFFTVNGILFRWTYKKFPGMYTIIVPAWWVLIEYSKSLGEVSFPWTSIGYSLTPILPVSQISSITGIYGMSFIIVLGNALIWKFLNVNGNSKEKKRSAALLSVFAAFLIAFSLWGWLRLHEHRVPAGPESKIALVQPDIDQNKWGSRSLDTSFDVIDSMLQKAALDTPGVIILPESALLCYLVKQPQLKKRVEGWSSKLKIPMILGSLDWQKAPASSLEEYSVYNAAFFLDSGSDRFQPYYKVKLVPFSEALPFQGVFPILSRVNLGQADFKRGTKPVTFNICGKISGA
;
A
#
# COMPACT_ATOMS: atom_id res chain seq x y z
N MET A 1 -37.86 -13.08 11.58
CA MET A 1 -38.35 -11.71 11.89
C MET A 1 -37.40 -10.92 12.80
N SER A 2 -36.71 -11.56 13.76
CA SER A 2 -35.75 -10.91 14.68
C SER A 2 -34.51 -10.29 13.98
N PHE A 3 -33.89 -10.99 13.02
CA PHE A 3 -32.67 -10.51 12.35
C PHE A 3 -32.87 -9.20 11.57
N LYS A 4 -34.02 -9.02 10.90
CA LYS A 4 -34.34 -7.77 10.18
C LYS A 4 -34.51 -6.56 11.11
N LYS A 5 -34.96 -6.75 12.35
CA LYS A 5 -35.06 -5.67 13.35
C LYS A 5 -33.70 -5.22 13.90
N ASN A 6 -32.69 -6.10 13.88
CA ASN A 6 -31.35 -5.79 14.41
C ASN A 6 -30.44 -5.06 13.40
N ILE A 7 -30.66 -5.23 12.09
CA ILE A 7 -29.90 -4.55 11.02
C ILE A 7 -30.08 -3.02 11.07
N ASP A 8 -31.22 -2.55 11.58
CA ASP A 8 -31.53 -1.13 11.72
C ASP A 8 -30.79 -0.45 12.89
N ARG A 9 -30.00 -1.20 13.67
CA ARG A 9 -29.27 -0.66 14.82
C ARG A 9 -27.82 -0.35 14.44
N TRP A 10 -27.34 0.82 14.85
CA TRP A 10 -26.02 1.35 14.52
C TRP A 10 -24.87 0.39 14.87
N TYR A 11 -25.00 -0.39 15.96
CA TYR A 11 -23.98 -1.35 16.38
C TYR A 11 -23.72 -2.45 15.36
N PHE A 12 -24.71 -2.80 14.51
CA PHE A 12 -24.50 -3.78 13.44
C PHE A 12 -23.53 -3.24 12.39
N SER A 13 -23.61 -1.95 12.07
CA SER A 13 -22.68 -1.27 11.15
C SER A 13 -21.27 -1.23 11.74
N VAL A 14 -21.15 -0.95 13.04
CA VAL A 14 -19.87 -0.94 13.76
C VAL A 14 -19.22 -2.32 13.74
N PHE A 15 -19.95 -3.35 14.19
CA PHE A 15 -19.43 -4.72 14.26
C PHE A 15 -19.01 -5.25 12.90
N THR A 16 -19.84 -5.05 11.87
CA THR A 16 -19.54 -5.57 10.52
C THR A 16 -18.44 -4.77 9.82
N GLY A 17 -18.30 -3.47 10.11
CA GLY A 17 -17.15 -2.68 9.67
C GLY A 17 -15.84 -3.17 10.28
N LEU A 18 -15.83 -3.48 11.58
CA LEU A 18 -14.66 -4.08 12.23
C LEU A 18 -14.34 -5.47 11.66
N LEU A 19 -15.35 -6.31 11.39
CA LEU A 19 -15.14 -7.60 10.72
C LEU A 19 -14.51 -7.45 9.33
N TYR A 20 -14.87 -6.41 8.58
CA TYR A 20 -14.22 -6.09 7.31
C TYR A 20 -12.72 -5.85 7.51
N ALA A 21 -12.33 -5.09 8.53
CA ALA A 21 -10.91 -4.84 8.84
C ALA A 21 -10.15 -6.12 9.17
N VAL A 22 -10.76 -7.04 9.94
CA VAL A 22 -10.12 -8.32 10.30
C VAL A 22 -9.91 -9.23 9.07
N ALA A 23 -10.70 -9.07 8.01
CA ALA A 23 -10.50 -9.80 6.75
C ALA A 23 -9.37 -9.23 5.87
N MET A 24 -8.73 -8.13 6.28
CA MET A 24 -7.60 -7.52 5.59
C MET A 24 -6.27 -7.80 6.33
N PRO A 25 -5.12 -7.65 5.65
CA PRO A 25 -3.82 -7.67 6.31
C PRO A 25 -3.71 -6.54 7.36
N PRO A 26 -2.98 -6.76 8.48
CA PRO A 26 -2.25 -7.98 8.83
C PRO A 26 -3.14 -9.07 9.47
N PHE A 27 -4.37 -8.74 9.86
CA PHE A 27 -5.24 -9.60 10.67
C PHE A 27 -5.57 -10.94 10.01
N ASN A 28 -5.76 -10.94 8.69
CA ASN A 28 -6.25 -12.09 7.96
C ASN A 28 -5.23 -13.21 7.72
N SER A 29 -3.93 -12.99 7.98
CA SER A 29 -2.93 -14.06 7.77
C SER A 29 -1.68 -13.93 8.64
N GLN A 30 -1.32 -12.72 9.07
CA GLN A 30 -0.04 -12.47 9.75
C GLN A 30 -0.16 -12.58 11.28
N LEU A 31 -1.37 -12.56 11.84
CA LEU A 31 -1.57 -12.69 13.29
C LEU A 31 -1.38 -14.12 13.82
N HIS A 32 -1.85 -15.14 13.08
CA HIS A 32 -1.75 -16.52 13.53
C HIS A 32 -1.86 -17.50 12.36
N PRO A 33 -1.09 -18.59 12.31
CA PRO A 33 -1.16 -19.59 11.23
C PRO A 33 -2.55 -20.21 11.03
N ALA A 34 -3.36 -20.33 12.10
CA ALA A 34 -4.76 -20.80 11.99
C ALA A 34 -5.65 -19.90 11.11
N LEU A 35 -5.22 -18.67 10.83
CA LEU A 35 -5.90 -17.72 9.95
C LEU A 35 -5.43 -17.83 8.49
N SER A 36 -4.63 -18.83 8.12
CA SER A 36 -4.12 -18.97 6.74
C SER A 36 -5.22 -19.10 5.66
N PHE A 37 -6.43 -19.56 6.02
CA PHE A 37 -7.61 -19.59 5.14
C PHE A 37 -8.59 -18.43 5.34
N PHE A 38 -8.35 -17.58 6.35
CA PHE A 38 -9.12 -16.36 6.62
C PHE A 38 -9.14 -15.37 5.45
N PRO A 39 -8.16 -15.33 4.51
CA PRO A 39 -8.29 -14.53 3.28
C PRO A 39 -9.57 -14.80 2.48
N LEU A 40 -10.13 -16.01 2.53
CA LEU A 40 -11.39 -16.34 1.83
C LEU A 40 -12.60 -15.65 2.46
N LEU A 41 -12.50 -15.13 3.69
CA LEU A 41 -13.56 -14.31 4.29
C LEU A 41 -13.78 -13.01 3.52
N SER A 42 -12.79 -12.55 2.74
CA SER A 42 -12.94 -11.41 1.84
C SER A 42 -14.10 -11.59 0.86
N PHE A 43 -14.48 -12.82 0.49
CA PHE A 43 -15.66 -13.10 -0.35
C PHE A 43 -17.01 -12.89 0.35
N PHE A 44 -17.01 -12.60 1.65
CA PHE A 44 -18.22 -12.38 2.45
C PHE A 44 -18.30 -10.98 3.07
N VAL A 45 -17.19 -10.23 3.15
CA VAL A 45 -17.14 -8.97 3.93
C VAL A 45 -17.93 -7.81 3.34
N CYS A 46 -18.29 -7.84 2.05
CA CYS A 46 -19.17 -6.84 1.45
C CYS A 46 -20.65 -7.16 1.65
N ILE A 47 -21.02 -8.40 2.03
CA ILE A 47 -22.42 -8.80 2.24
C ILE A 47 -23.13 -7.91 3.27
N PRO A 48 -22.55 -7.62 4.46
CA PRO A 48 -23.14 -6.68 5.40
C PRO A 48 -23.33 -5.27 4.81
N LEU A 49 -22.36 -4.76 4.06
CA LEU A 49 -22.46 -3.46 3.40
C LEU A 49 -23.63 -3.43 2.40
N PHE A 50 -23.79 -4.49 1.59
CA PHE A 50 -24.91 -4.65 0.66
C PHE A 50 -26.25 -4.70 1.38
N LEU A 51 -26.32 -5.43 2.50
CA LEU A 51 -27.51 -5.53 3.35
C LEU A 51 -27.93 -4.18 3.93
N LEU A 52 -26.97 -3.43 4.50
CA LEU A 52 -27.16 -2.07 5.02
C LEU A 52 -27.64 -1.11 3.92
N SER A 53 -27.12 -1.29 2.70
CA SER A 53 -27.43 -0.45 1.55
C SER A 53 -28.87 -0.61 1.04
N ILE A 54 -29.47 -1.80 1.13
CA ILE A 54 -30.80 -2.06 0.55
C ILE A 54 -31.95 -2.11 1.56
N ASN A 55 -31.72 -2.57 2.79
CA ASN A 55 -32.81 -2.78 3.76
C ASN A 55 -33.25 -1.51 4.50
N ALA A 56 -32.45 -0.44 4.42
CA ALA A 56 -32.75 0.81 5.10
C ALA A 56 -33.34 1.88 4.13
N SER A 57 -33.90 2.95 4.70
CA SER A 57 -34.22 4.17 3.94
C SER A 57 -32.95 4.74 3.29
N LYS A 58 -33.06 5.59 2.25
CA LYS A 58 -31.86 6.17 1.62
C LYS A 58 -30.95 6.88 2.63
N LYS A 59 -31.53 7.67 3.53
CA LYS A 59 -30.79 8.38 4.59
C LYS A 59 -30.09 7.41 5.55
N ARG A 60 -30.79 6.35 5.98
CA ARG A 60 -30.19 5.33 6.87
C ARG A 60 -29.13 4.50 6.18
N ALA A 61 -29.31 4.17 4.90
CA ALA A 61 -28.30 3.47 4.11
C ALA A 61 -26.99 4.28 4.10
N ILE A 62 -27.06 5.58 3.77
CA ILE A 62 -25.91 6.50 3.82
C ILE A 62 -25.23 6.47 5.19
N LEU A 63 -26.00 6.68 6.27
CA LEU A 63 -25.48 6.70 7.63
C LEU A 63 -24.80 5.38 8.02
N HIS A 64 -25.46 4.24 7.75
CA HIS A 64 -24.95 2.93 8.16
C HIS A 64 -23.72 2.51 7.33
N THR A 65 -23.70 2.77 6.02
CA THR A 65 -22.53 2.50 5.19
C THR A 65 -21.35 3.41 5.56
N TYR A 66 -21.63 4.63 6.03
CA TYR A 66 -20.61 5.55 6.52
C TYR A 66 -20.01 5.09 7.84
N ILE A 67 -20.84 4.72 8.82
CA ILE A 67 -20.38 4.12 10.09
C ILE A 67 -19.58 2.83 9.83
N PHE A 68 -20.07 1.96 8.93
CA PHE A 68 -19.35 0.77 8.50
C PHE A 68 -17.95 1.12 7.96
N GLY A 69 -17.88 2.10 7.04
CA GLY A 69 -16.64 2.53 6.42
C GLY A 69 -15.63 3.13 7.41
N ILE A 70 -16.11 3.93 8.36
CA ILE A 70 -15.31 4.48 9.46
C ILE A 70 -14.71 3.34 10.28
N CYS A 71 -15.52 2.36 10.72
CA CYS A 71 -15.02 1.26 11.54
C CYS A 71 -14.05 0.35 10.77
N ALA A 72 -14.33 0.09 9.49
CA ALA A 72 -13.44 -0.68 8.62
C ALA A 72 -12.09 0.01 8.40
N SER A 73 -12.10 1.33 8.23
CA SER A 73 -10.91 2.13 7.98
C SER A 73 -10.12 2.35 9.27
N LEU A 74 -10.78 2.58 10.40
CA LEU A 74 -10.14 2.66 11.71
C LEU A 74 -9.38 1.38 12.02
N GLY A 75 -10.00 0.21 11.81
CA GLY A 75 -9.36 -1.07 12.05
C GLY A 75 -8.14 -1.33 11.15
N GLN A 76 -8.04 -0.71 9.98
CA GLN A 76 -6.91 -0.88 9.06
C GLN A 76 -5.84 0.22 9.17
N LEU A 77 -6.21 1.41 9.63
CA LEU A 77 -5.34 2.60 9.65
C LEU A 77 -4.93 3.01 11.07
N TYR A 78 -5.32 2.24 12.09
CA TYR A 78 -4.97 2.51 13.49
C TYR A 78 -3.46 2.67 13.72
N TRP A 79 -2.64 1.95 12.93
CA TRP A 79 -1.20 1.94 13.08
C TRP A 79 -0.54 3.31 12.84
N ILE A 80 -1.17 4.19 12.05
CA ILE A 80 -0.67 5.54 11.77
C ILE A 80 -0.57 6.35 13.07
N ALA A 81 -1.42 6.07 14.06
CA ALA A 81 -1.37 6.74 15.36
C ALA A 81 -0.06 6.49 16.14
N PHE A 82 0.71 5.45 15.77
CA PHE A 82 1.97 5.10 16.44
C PHE A 82 3.23 5.63 15.72
N VAL A 83 3.09 6.34 14.59
CA VAL A 83 4.22 6.90 13.82
C VAL A 83 4.71 8.23 14.43
N THR A 84 4.80 8.30 15.76
CA THR A 84 4.94 9.57 16.50
C THR A 84 6.39 9.93 16.86
N PRO A 85 6.91 11.07 16.36
CA PRO A 85 7.91 11.85 17.07
C PRO A 85 7.32 12.41 18.37
N GLU A 86 8.18 12.68 19.36
CA GLU A 86 7.76 13.24 20.65
C GLU A 86 6.97 14.56 20.49
N GLY A 87 5.84 14.70 21.18
CA GLY A 87 5.07 15.95 21.26
C GLY A 87 3.98 16.18 20.19
N LEU A 88 3.90 15.36 19.13
CA LEU A 88 2.93 15.57 18.02
C LEU A 88 1.69 14.65 18.06
N TRP A 89 1.53 13.85 19.11
CA TRP A 89 0.47 12.86 19.22
C TRP A 89 -0.97 13.39 19.03
N PRO A 90 -1.38 14.60 19.53
CA PRO A 90 -2.75 15.06 19.35
C PRO A 90 -3.07 15.37 17.88
N LEU A 91 -2.12 15.96 17.16
CA LEU A 91 -2.26 16.30 15.75
C LEU A 91 -2.36 15.03 14.89
N ILE A 92 -1.58 14.00 15.22
CA ILE A 92 -1.62 12.72 14.50
C ILE A 92 -2.94 12.01 14.75
N ILE A 93 -3.41 11.90 15.99
CA ILE A 93 -4.72 11.31 16.29
C ILE A 93 -5.84 12.05 15.54
N PHE A 94 -5.81 13.38 15.54
CA PHE A 94 -6.76 14.19 14.79
C PHE A 94 -6.68 13.92 13.28
N SER A 95 -5.47 13.80 12.72
CA SER A 95 -5.26 13.49 11.30
C SER A 95 -5.75 12.10 10.93
N VAL A 96 -5.52 11.09 11.78
CA VAL A 96 -6.06 9.73 11.60
C VAL A 96 -7.59 9.75 11.65
N LEU A 97 -8.19 10.50 12.57
CA LEU A 97 -9.64 10.65 12.61
C LEU A 97 -10.18 11.24 11.31
N LEU A 98 -9.59 12.33 10.81
CA LEU A 98 -9.97 12.93 9.52
C LEU A 98 -9.81 11.95 8.36
N LEU A 99 -8.72 11.19 8.33
CA LEU A 99 -8.44 10.19 7.30
C LEU A 99 -9.48 9.07 7.30
N VAL A 100 -9.85 8.56 8.48
CA VAL A 100 -10.87 7.52 8.63
C VAL A 100 -12.26 8.03 8.22
N LEU A 101 -12.58 9.29 8.56
CA LEU A 101 -13.83 9.93 8.12
C LEU A 101 -13.86 10.08 6.59
N TYR A 102 -12.75 10.51 5.98
CA TYR A 102 -12.57 10.59 4.53
C TYR A 102 -12.75 9.21 3.86
N GLU A 103 -12.10 8.16 4.39
CA GLU A 103 -12.25 6.80 3.86
C GLU A 103 -13.68 6.25 3.98
N GLY A 104 -14.40 6.62 5.05
CA GLY A 104 -15.81 6.29 5.22
C GLY A 104 -16.70 6.76 4.06
N ILE A 105 -16.32 7.85 3.38
CA ILE A 105 -17.04 8.37 2.20
C ILE A 105 -17.01 7.34 1.07
N PHE A 106 -15.86 6.70 0.78
CA PHE A 106 -15.77 5.73 -0.33
C PHE A 106 -16.61 4.48 -0.09
N PHE A 107 -16.65 3.96 1.13
CA PHE A 107 -17.56 2.86 1.48
C PHE A 107 -19.03 3.25 1.33
N THR A 108 -19.36 4.49 1.66
CA THR A 108 -20.71 5.04 1.47
C THR A 108 -21.07 5.15 0.00
N VAL A 109 -20.16 5.67 -0.83
CA VAL A 109 -20.33 5.73 -2.29
C VAL A 109 -20.55 4.31 -2.85
N ASN A 110 -19.72 3.34 -2.45
CA ASN A 110 -19.88 1.94 -2.83
C ASN A 110 -21.27 1.38 -2.43
N GLY A 111 -21.73 1.66 -1.22
CA GLY A 111 -23.07 1.24 -0.76
C GLY A 111 -24.22 1.89 -1.54
N ILE A 112 -24.11 3.18 -1.85
CA ILE A 112 -25.11 3.90 -2.66
C ILE A 112 -25.12 3.37 -4.10
N LEU A 113 -23.96 3.18 -4.72
CA LEU A 113 -23.84 2.64 -6.06
C LEU A 113 -24.36 1.21 -6.13
N PHE A 114 -24.10 0.39 -5.10
CA PHE A 114 -24.73 -0.93 -4.97
C PHE A 114 -26.25 -0.81 -4.91
N ARG A 115 -26.80 0.02 -4.03
CA ARG A 115 -28.26 0.24 -3.91
C ARG A 115 -28.88 0.68 -5.23
N TRP A 116 -28.25 1.62 -5.92
CA TRP A 116 -28.73 2.15 -7.20
C TRP A 116 -28.70 1.08 -8.29
N THR A 117 -27.55 0.40 -8.44
CA THR A 117 -27.37 -0.65 -9.45
C THR A 117 -28.29 -1.84 -9.20
N TYR A 118 -28.42 -2.28 -7.95
CA TYR A 118 -29.29 -3.39 -7.57
C TYR A 118 -30.76 -3.11 -7.89
N LYS A 119 -31.22 -1.86 -7.72
CA LYS A 119 -32.60 -1.46 -8.01
C LYS A 119 -32.86 -1.19 -9.49
N LYS A 120 -31.93 -0.55 -10.20
CA LYS A 120 -32.12 -0.13 -11.59
C LYS A 120 -31.71 -1.20 -12.61
N PHE A 121 -30.72 -2.03 -12.27
CA PHE A 121 -30.15 -3.07 -13.14
C PHE A 121 -30.04 -4.42 -12.40
N PRO A 122 -31.16 -4.99 -11.91
CA PRO A 122 -31.15 -6.22 -11.10
C PRO A 122 -30.57 -7.45 -11.83
N GLY A 123 -30.56 -7.45 -13.17
CA GLY A 123 -29.95 -8.52 -13.97
C GLY A 123 -28.43 -8.43 -14.09
N MET A 124 -27.83 -7.25 -13.87
CA MET A 124 -26.42 -6.96 -14.19
C MET A 124 -25.59 -6.48 -12.99
N TYR A 125 -26.18 -6.26 -11.82
CA TYR A 125 -25.46 -5.72 -10.67
C TYR A 125 -24.25 -6.57 -10.25
N THR A 126 -24.27 -7.88 -10.50
CA THR A 126 -23.16 -8.78 -10.16
C THR A 126 -21.87 -8.45 -10.93
N ILE A 127 -21.96 -7.77 -12.07
CA ILE A 127 -20.79 -7.34 -12.86
C ILE A 127 -20.54 -5.83 -12.71
N ILE A 128 -21.60 -5.03 -12.66
CA ILE A 128 -21.48 -3.56 -12.56
C ILE A 128 -20.91 -3.14 -11.20
N VAL A 129 -21.26 -3.81 -10.10
CA VAL A 129 -20.79 -3.44 -8.76
C VAL A 129 -19.29 -3.67 -8.59
N PRO A 130 -18.71 -4.82 -8.96
CA PRO A 130 -17.25 -4.99 -8.98
C PRO A 130 -16.51 -3.96 -9.84
N ALA A 131 -17.07 -3.58 -10.99
CA ALA A 131 -16.47 -2.56 -11.85
C ALA A 131 -16.43 -1.19 -11.16
N TRP A 132 -17.53 -0.76 -10.53
CA TRP A 132 -17.55 0.48 -9.74
C TRP A 132 -16.55 0.45 -8.58
N TRP A 133 -16.47 -0.67 -7.88
CA TRP A 133 -15.53 -0.83 -6.77
C TRP A 133 -14.09 -0.60 -7.22
N VAL A 134 -13.69 -1.23 -8.33
CA VAL A 134 -12.37 -1.04 -8.93
C VAL A 134 -12.14 0.40 -9.37
N LEU A 135 -13.13 1.05 -10.00
CA LEU A 135 -13.00 2.45 -10.41
C LEU A 135 -12.77 3.37 -9.20
N ILE A 136 -13.42 3.10 -8.07
CA ILE A 136 -13.24 3.85 -6.82
C ILE A 136 -11.86 3.59 -6.21
N GLU A 137 -11.41 2.34 -6.15
CA GLU A 137 -10.04 2.03 -5.68
C GLU A 137 -8.97 2.65 -6.60
N TYR A 138 -9.19 2.65 -7.91
CA TYR A 138 -8.30 3.29 -8.86
C TYR A 138 -8.27 4.80 -8.67
N SER A 139 -9.43 5.45 -8.45
CA SER A 139 -9.48 6.90 -8.24
C SER A 139 -8.72 7.34 -6.98
N LYS A 140 -8.67 6.51 -5.94
CA LYS A 140 -7.85 6.76 -4.74
C LYS A 140 -6.35 6.80 -5.02
N SER A 141 -5.89 6.25 -6.14
CA SER A 141 -4.47 6.24 -6.54
C SER A 141 -4.04 7.49 -7.32
N LEU A 142 -4.99 8.36 -7.66
CA LEU A 142 -4.78 9.52 -8.53
C LEU A 142 -4.61 10.82 -7.72
N GLY A 143 -3.94 11.80 -8.33
CA GLY A 143 -3.79 13.15 -7.79
C GLY A 143 -2.76 13.27 -6.66
N GLU A 144 -2.68 14.45 -6.08
CA GLU A 144 -1.67 14.80 -5.06
C GLU A 144 -2.01 14.30 -3.65
N VAL A 145 -3.28 13.99 -3.40
CA VAL A 145 -3.76 13.40 -2.15
C VAL A 145 -4.01 11.90 -2.30
N SER A 146 -3.30 11.26 -3.24
CA SER A 146 -3.47 9.83 -3.50
C SER A 146 -3.20 9.02 -2.23
N PHE A 147 -4.17 8.19 -1.85
CA PHE A 147 -4.08 7.32 -0.68
C PHE A 147 -4.71 5.95 -1.00
N PRO A 148 -4.06 5.13 -1.86
CA PRO A 148 -4.57 3.83 -2.31
C PRO A 148 -4.39 2.71 -1.27
N TRP A 149 -4.47 3.03 0.02
CA TRP A 149 -4.53 2.05 1.09
C TRP A 149 -5.89 1.33 1.10
N THR A 150 -5.98 0.26 1.90
CA THR A 150 -7.22 -0.48 2.21
C THR A 150 -7.93 -1.16 1.02
N SER A 151 -7.23 -1.32 -0.11
CA SER A 151 -7.78 -2.02 -1.28
C SER A 151 -8.09 -3.49 -0.97
N ILE A 152 -9.30 -3.94 -1.28
CA ILE A 152 -9.79 -5.27 -0.87
C ILE A 152 -8.96 -6.39 -1.50
N GLY A 153 -8.37 -6.16 -2.68
CA GLY A 153 -7.47 -7.08 -3.36
C GLY A 153 -6.29 -7.55 -2.50
N TYR A 154 -5.84 -6.74 -1.53
CA TYR A 154 -4.74 -7.13 -0.65
C TYR A 154 -5.08 -8.30 0.27
N SER A 155 -6.38 -8.55 0.52
CA SER A 155 -6.80 -9.68 1.34
C SER A 155 -6.37 -11.04 0.78
N LEU A 156 -6.22 -11.18 -0.54
CA LEU A 156 -5.84 -12.44 -1.19
C LEU A 156 -4.33 -12.58 -1.44
N THR A 157 -3.50 -11.59 -1.09
CA THR A 157 -2.04 -11.70 -1.28
C THR A 157 -1.39 -12.89 -0.57
N PRO A 158 -1.88 -13.37 0.61
CA PRO A 158 -1.30 -14.55 1.25
C PRO A 158 -1.56 -15.86 0.49
N ILE A 159 -2.58 -15.91 -0.37
CA ILE A 159 -2.87 -17.08 -1.20
C ILE A 159 -2.11 -16.93 -2.53
N LEU A 160 -0.83 -17.30 -2.53
CA LEU A 160 0.09 -17.09 -3.66
C LEU A 160 -0.43 -17.59 -5.02
N PRO A 161 -1.06 -18.78 -5.13
CA PRO A 161 -1.61 -19.23 -6.41
C PRO A 161 -2.70 -18.29 -6.95
N VAL A 162 -3.59 -17.81 -6.09
CA VAL A 162 -4.66 -16.88 -6.50
C VAL A 162 -4.10 -15.48 -6.79
N SER A 163 -3.10 -15.03 -6.02
CA SER A 163 -2.51 -13.71 -6.19
C SER A 163 -1.73 -13.55 -7.51
N GLN A 164 -1.42 -14.65 -8.22
CA GLN A 164 -0.78 -14.61 -9.53
C GLN A 164 -1.55 -13.81 -10.58
N ILE A 165 -2.87 -13.61 -10.43
CA ILE A 165 -3.66 -12.77 -11.34
C ILE A 165 -3.15 -11.33 -11.42
N SER A 166 -2.53 -10.86 -10.33
CA SER A 166 -1.94 -9.52 -10.26
C SER A 166 -0.87 -9.29 -11.33
N SER A 167 -0.26 -10.34 -11.89
CA SER A 167 0.66 -10.21 -13.03
C SER A 167 0.01 -9.76 -14.33
N ILE A 168 -1.31 -9.94 -14.47
CA ILE A 168 -2.07 -9.56 -15.67
C ILE A 168 -2.90 -8.31 -15.39
N THR A 169 -3.60 -8.29 -14.26
CA THR A 169 -4.61 -7.26 -13.97
C THR A 169 -4.18 -6.26 -12.89
N GLY A 170 -3.00 -6.45 -12.30
CA GLY A 170 -2.63 -5.78 -11.06
C GLY A 170 -3.58 -6.12 -9.89
N ILE A 171 -3.49 -5.31 -8.84
CA ILE A 171 -4.33 -5.43 -7.64
C ILE A 171 -5.83 -5.31 -7.94
N TYR A 172 -6.20 -4.55 -8.96
CA TYR A 172 -7.58 -4.26 -9.31
C TYR A 172 -8.37 -5.48 -9.78
N GLY A 173 -7.75 -6.41 -10.51
CA GLY A 173 -8.41 -7.66 -10.86
C GLY A 173 -8.68 -8.56 -9.65
N MET A 174 -7.80 -8.54 -8.63
CA MET A 174 -8.07 -9.22 -7.36
C MET A 174 -9.28 -8.58 -6.67
N SER A 175 -9.34 -7.26 -6.58
CA SER A 175 -10.49 -6.54 -6.02
C SER A 175 -11.79 -6.87 -6.77
N PHE A 176 -11.74 -6.89 -8.11
CA PHE A 176 -12.89 -7.26 -8.93
C PHE A 176 -13.41 -8.66 -8.60
N ILE A 177 -12.53 -9.67 -8.54
CA ILE A 177 -12.89 -11.06 -8.24
C ILE A 177 -13.53 -11.19 -6.86
N ILE A 178 -12.98 -10.51 -5.85
CA ILE A 178 -13.50 -10.55 -4.48
C ILE A 178 -14.92 -9.97 -4.43
N VAL A 179 -15.12 -8.78 -5.02
CA VAL A 179 -16.42 -8.12 -5.03
C VAL A 179 -17.43 -8.88 -5.88
N LEU A 180 -16.99 -9.52 -6.98
CA LEU A 180 -17.80 -10.41 -7.80
C LEU A 180 -18.30 -11.60 -6.98
N GLY A 181 -17.41 -12.26 -6.23
CA GLY A 181 -17.78 -13.35 -5.33
C GLY A 181 -18.81 -12.90 -4.29
N ASN A 182 -18.59 -11.75 -3.64
CA ASN A 182 -19.57 -11.16 -2.71
C ASN A 182 -20.93 -10.92 -3.38
N ALA A 183 -20.95 -10.37 -4.60
CA ALA A 183 -22.18 -10.07 -5.32
C ALA A 183 -22.92 -11.35 -5.76
N LEU A 184 -22.20 -12.41 -6.15
CA LEU A 184 -22.78 -13.71 -6.49
C LEU A 184 -23.33 -14.44 -5.25
N ILE A 185 -22.61 -14.39 -4.13
CA ILE A 185 -23.08 -14.95 -2.85
C ILE A 185 -24.32 -14.19 -2.39
N TRP A 186 -24.28 -12.86 -2.43
CA TRP A 186 -25.44 -12.02 -2.16
C TRP A 186 -26.65 -12.40 -3.03
N LYS A 187 -26.44 -12.59 -4.33
CA LYS A 187 -27.49 -13.03 -5.26
C LYS A 187 -28.10 -14.35 -4.82
N PHE A 188 -27.29 -15.34 -4.48
CA PHE A 188 -27.77 -16.63 -4.02
C PHE A 188 -28.56 -16.53 -2.71
N LEU A 189 -28.07 -15.75 -1.75
CA LEU A 189 -28.70 -15.59 -0.44
C LEU A 189 -30.02 -14.82 -0.48
N ASN A 190 -30.19 -13.90 -1.44
CA ASN A 190 -31.34 -13.00 -1.49
C ASN A 190 -32.46 -13.44 -2.46
N VAL A 191 -32.32 -14.61 -3.10
CA VAL A 191 -33.39 -15.20 -3.93
C VAL A 191 -34.49 -15.78 -3.04
N ASN A 192 -35.70 -15.21 -3.11
CA ASN A 192 -36.86 -15.67 -2.35
C ASN A 192 -37.87 -16.39 -3.25
N GLY A 193 -38.31 -17.60 -2.86
CA GLY A 193 -39.48 -18.29 -3.42
C GLY A 193 -39.38 -18.83 -4.86
N ASN A 194 -38.41 -18.38 -5.67
CA ASN A 194 -38.25 -18.82 -7.06
C ASN A 194 -37.18 -19.92 -7.19
N SER A 195 -37.62 -21.17 -7.31
CA SER A 195 -36.73 -22.34 -7.40
C SER A 195 -35.82 -22.29 -8.64
N LYS A 196 -36.29 -21.77 -9.78
CA LYS A 196 -35.51 -21.65 -11.02
C LYS A 196 -34.40 -20.62 -10.88
N GLU A 197 -34.70 -19.47 -10.30
CA GLU A 197 -33.69 -18.43 -10.06
C GLU A 197 -32.66 -18.88 -9.03
N LYS A 198 -33.07 -19.61 -7.99
CA LYS A 198 -32.15 -20.16 -6.99
C LYS A 198 -31.17 -21.15 -7.61
N LYS A 199 -31.66 -22.05 -8.48
CA LYS A 199 -30.81 -22.97 -9.26
C LYS A 199 -29.84 -22.21 -10.16
N ARG A 200 -30.29 -21.16 -10.84
CA ARG A 200 -29.43 -20.31 -11.68
C ARG A 200 -28.34 -19.62 -10.88
N SER A 201 -28.67 -19.05 -9.73
CA SER A 201 -27.69 -18.38 -8.85
C SER A 201 -26.70 -19.38 -8.25
N ALA A 202 -27.14 -20.59 -7.90
CA ALA A 202 -26.26 -21.68 -7.49
C ALA A 202 -25.29 -22.09 -8.62
N ALA A 203 -25.80 -22.25 -9.85
CA ALA A 203 -24.96 -22.56 -11.01
C ALA A 203 -23.91 -21.48 -11.28
N LEU A 204 -24.26 -20.19 -11.16
CA LEU A 204 -23.30 -19.09 -11.30
C LEU A 204 -22.21 -19.14 -10.21
N LEU A 205 -22.58 -19.46 -8.96
CA LEU A 205 -21.61 -19.66 -7.89
C LEU A 205 -20.70 -20.87 -8.16
N SER A 206 -21.25 -21.97 -8.66
CA SER A 206 -20.45 -23.15 -9.04
C SER A 206 -19.47 -22.83 -10.16
N VAL A 207 -19.90 -22.08 -11.18
CA VAL A 207 -19.01 -21.59 -12.26
C VAL A 207 -17.92 -20.68 -11.70
N PHE A 208 -18.27 -19.76 -10.81
CA PHE A 208 -17.30 -18.88 -10.15
C PHE A 208 -16.29 -19.66 -9.30
N ALA A 209 -16.75 -20.64 -8.53
CA ALA A 209 -15.87 -21.50 -7.75
C ALA A 209 -14.95 -22.34 -8.65
N ALA A 210 -15.48 -22.92 -9.74
CA ALA A 210 -14.68 -23.63 -10.73
C ALA A 210 -13.64 -22.73 -11.40
N PHE A 211 -14.01 -21.48 -11.70
CA PHE A 211 -13.08 -20.46 -12.19
C PHE A 211 -11.97 -20.18 -11.17
N LEU A 212 -12.30 -19.98 -9.90
CA LEU A 212 -11.29 -19.77 -8.84
C LEU A 212 -10.34 -20.96 -8.70
N ILE A 213 -10.86 -22.19 -8.79
CA ILE A 213 -10.04 -23.42 -8.72
C ILE A 213 -9.11 -23.50 -9.93
N ALA A 214 -9.64 -23.34 -11.14
CA ALA A 214 -8.85 -23.37 -12.38
C ALA A 214 -7.78 -22.26 -12.37
N PHE A 215 -8.14 -21.07 -11.90
CA PHE A 215 -7.23 -19.95 -11.80
C PHE A 215 -6.14 -20.17 -10.75
N SER A 216 -6.50 -20.70 -9.58
CA SER A 216 -5.55 -21.10 -8.54
C SER A 216 -4.60 -22.19 -9.06
N LEU A 217 -5.11 -23.17 -9.81
CA LEU A 217 -4.27 -24.20 -10.44
C LEU A 217 -3.29 -23.59 -11.45
N TRP A 218 -3.75 -22.67 -12.30
CA TRP A 218 -2.87 -21.94 -13.22
C TRP A 218 -1.79 -21.16 -12.47
N GLY A 219 -2.15 -20.45 -11.40
CA GLY A 219 -1.18 -19.71 -10.60
C GLY A 219 -0.20 -20.62 -9.87
N TRP A 220 -0.65 -21.78 -9.39
CA TRP A 220 0.21 -22.82 -8.81
C TRP A 220 1.21 -23.35 -9.85
N LEU A 221 0.75 -23.68 -11.06
CA LEU A 221 1.62 -24.10 -12.17
C LEU A 221 2.65 -23.02 -12.50
N ARG A 222 2.24 -21.76 -12.59
CA ARG A 222 3.13 -20.62 -12.84
C ARG A 222 4.20 -20.47 -11.75
N LEU A 223 3.87 -20.71 -10.49
CA LEU A 223 4.82 -20.66 -9.38
C LEU A 223 5.85 -21.81 -9.44
N HIS A 224 5.48 -22.96 -10.02
CA HIS A 224 6.35 -24.13 -10.16
C HIS A 224 7.10 -24.17 -11.49
N GLU A 225 6.67 -23.40 -12.49
CA GLU A 225 7.48 -23.07 -13.66
C GLU A 225 8.72 -22.30 -13.17
N HIS A 226 9.83 -23.01 -13.00
CA HIS A 226 11.13 -22.43 -12.66
C HIS A 226 11.63 -21.60 -13.84
N ARG A 227 11.13 -20.37 -13.96
CA ARG A 227 11.69 -19.36 -14.86
C ARG A 227 12.91 -18.76 -14.18
N VAL A 228 13.95 -19.57 -13.97
CA VAL A 228 15.28 -19.03 -13.63
C VAL A 228 15.68 -18.18 -14.83
N PRO A 229 15.81 -16.86 -14.71
CA PRO A 229 16.29 -16.03 -15.81
C PRO A 229 17.63 -16.59 -16.27
N ALA A 230 17.84 -16.74 -17.57
CA ALA A 230 19.13 -17.16 -18.09
C ALA A 230 20.20 -16.14 -17.63
N GLY A 231 21.09 -16.56 -16.73
CA GLY A 231 22.11 -15.68 -16.16
C GLY A 231 22.78 -16.27 -14.91
N PRO A 232 23.93 -15.71 -14.51
CA PRO A 232 24.58 -16.11 -13.27
C PRO A 232 23.76 -15.69 -12.05
N GLU A 233 23.62 -16.58 -11.07
CA GLU A 233 23.06 -16.23 -9.78
C GLU A 233 23.96 -15.18 -9.10
N SER A 234 23.33 -14.18 -8.47
CA SER A 234 24.03 -13.16 -7.69
C SER A 234 23.41 -13.06 -6.32
N LYS A 235 24.26 -13.14 -5.29
CA LYS A 235 23.85 -12.85 -3.91
C LYS A 235 23.58 -11.35 -3.77
N ILE A 236 22.54 -10.99 -3.02
CA ILE A 236 22.19 -9.60 -2.69
C ILE A 236 22.24 -9.50 -1.17
N ALA A 237 22.94 -8.49 -0.65
CA ALA A 237 22.94 -8.19 0.78
C ALA A 237 22.03 -6.99 1.06
N LEU A 238 21.02 -7.18 1.91
CA LEU A 238 20.17 -6.11 2.43
C LEU A 238 20.63 -5.78 3.85
N VAL A 239 21.01 -4.53 4.09
CA VAL A 239 21.46 -4.06 5.42
C VAL A 239 20.27 -3.43 6.13
N GLN A 240 20.04 -3.79 7.39
CA GLN A 240 19.01 -3.17 8.23
C GLN A 240 19.64 -2.69 9.55
N PRO A 241 20.13 -1.43 9.60
CA PRO A 241 20.90 -0.92 10.74
C PRO A 241 20.12 -0.82 12.05
N ASP A 242 18.79 -0.80 11.99
CA ASP A 242 17.88 -0.68 13.15
C ASP A 242 18.20 0.53 14.06
N ILE A 243 18.56 1.67 13.43
CA ILE A 243 18.94 2.87 14.18
C ILE A 243 17.66 3.68 14.50
N ASP A 244 17.41 3.88 15.80
CA ASP A 244 16.23 4.57 16.35
C ASP A 244 16.13 6.02 15.89
N GLN A 245 15.17 6.33 15.01
CA GLN A 245 14.94 7.65 14.40
C GLN A 245 14.73 8.80 15.40
N ASN A 246 14.31 8.54 16.64
CA ASN A 246 13.96 9.58 17.62
C ASN A 246 15.14 10.05 18.48
N LYS A 247 16.28 9.34 18.47
CA LYS A 247 17.44 9.63 19.35
C LYS A 247 18.61 10.33 18.67
N TRP A 248 18.39 10.98 17.53
CA TRP A 248 19.48 11.50 16.71
C TRP A 248 19.89 12.93 17.11
N GLY A 249 21.15 13.06 17.55
CA GLY A 249 21.85 14.34 17.78
C GLY A 249 23.21 14.38 17.06
N SER A 250 24.06 15.38 17.33
CA SER A 250 25.33 15.59 16.59
C SER A 250 26.35 14.44 16.67
N ARG A 251 26.24 13.52 17.62
CA ARG A 251 27.06 12.28 17.71
C ARG A 251 26.47 11.08 16.96
N SER A 252 25.25 11.19 16.43
CA SER A 252 24.51 10.05 15.85
C SER A 252 25.04 9.60 14.49
N LEU A 253 25.59 10.52 13.69
CA LEU A 253 26.01 10.18 12.33
C LEU A 253 27.26 9.30 12.32
N ASP A 254 28.27 9.61 13.13
CA ASP A 254 29.45 8.76 13.27
C ASP A 254 29.09 7.36 13.78
N THR A 255 28.23 7.27 14.80
CA THR A 255 27.69 5.98 15.26
C THR A 255 26.98 5.22 14.14
N SER A 256 26.22 5.92 13.30
CA SER A 256 25.53 5.30 12.15
C SER A 256 26.51 4.77 11.13
N PHE A 257 27.55 5.54 10.80
CA PHE A 257 28.63 5.06 9.95
C PHE A 257 29.33 3.85 10.55
N ASP A 258 29.60 3.81 11.85
CA ASP A 258 30.30 2.70 12.51
C ASP A 258 29.44 1.42 12.53
N VAL A 259 28.14 1.56 12.83
CA VAL A 259 27.17 0.44 12.76
C VAL A 259 27.09 -0.09 11.33
N ILE A 260 26.91 0.81 10.36
CA ILE A 260 26.83 0.43 8.95
C ILE A 260 28.13 -0.23 8.49
N ASP A 261 29.30 0.37 8.77
CA ASP A 261 30.60 -0.20 8.39
C ASP A 261 30.76 -1.63 8.93
N SER A 262 30.45 -1.87 10.21
CA SER A 262 30.47 -3.20 10.81
C SER A 262 29.54 -4.21 10.10
N MET A 263 28.33 -3.78 9.73
CA MET A 263 27.39 -4.61 8.97
C MET A 263 27.86 -4.88 7.54
N LEU A 264 28.47 -3.88 6.89
CA LEU A 264 29.03 -4.02 5.56
C LEU A 264 30.19 -5.01 5.52
N GLN A 265 31.09 -4.97 6.50
CA GLN A 265 32.18 -5.95 6.62
C GLN A 265 31.64 -7.38 6.76
N LYS A 266 30.58 -7.58 7.56
CA LYS A 266 29.93 -8.88 7.71
C LYS A 266 29.26 -9.33 6.41
N ALA A 267 28.51 -8.44 5.76
CA ALA A 267 27.83 -8.73 4.50
C ALA A 267 28.81 -9.08 3.38
N ALA A 268 29.98 -8.44 3.36
CA ALA A 268 31.00 -8.69 2.35
C ALA A 268 31.61 -10.11 2.41
N LEU A 269 31.54 -10.80 3.56
CA LEU A 269 32.02 -12.18 3.70
C LEU A 269 31.30 -13.14 2.75
N ASP A 270 30.04 -12.85 2.42
CA ASP A 270 29.25 -13.66 1.49
C ASP A 270 29.52 -13.33 0.02
N THR A 271 30.38 -12.36 -0.26
CA THR A 271 30.70 -11.85 -1.61
C THR A 271 29.46 -11.49 -2.44
N PRO A 272 28.54 -10.63 -1.92
CA PRO A 272 27.35 -10.24 -2.65
C PRO A 272 27.72 -9.43 -3.90
N GLY A 273 26.91 -9.57 -4.96
CA GLY A 273 27.05 -8.76 -6.17
C GLY A 273 26.59 -7.31 -5.99
N VAL A 274 25.82 -7.01 -4.93
CA VAL A 274 25.43 -5.66 -4.51
C VAL A 274 25.05 -5.65 -3.03
N ILE A 275 25.35 -4.54 -2.35
CA ILE A 275 24.83 -4.23 -1.01
C ILE A 275 23.79 -3.11 -1.10
N ILE A 276 22.63 -3.31 -0.48
CA ILE A 276 21.53 -2.33 -0.46
C ILE A 276 21.29 -1.88 0.99
N LEU A 277 21.36 -0.57 1.20
CA LEU A 277 21.05 0.11 2.45
C LEU A 277 19.65 0.76 2.36
N PRO A 278 18.96 0.96 3.50
CA PRO A 278 17.60 1.44 3.52
C PRO A 278 17.49 2.93 3.15
N GLU A 279 16.24 3.40 3.03
CA GLU A 279 15.91 4.81 2.92
C GLU A 279 16.53 5.58 4.10
N SER A 280 17.14 6.73 3.78
CA SER A 280 17.79 7.59 4.78
C SER A 280 18.77 6.86 5.72
N ALA A 281 19.44 5.80 5.25
CA ALA A 281 20.48 5.08 6.00
C ALA A 281 21.56 6.03 6.54
N LEU A 282 21.86 7.09 5.79
CA LEU A 282 22.65 8.23 6.23
C LEU A 282 21.83 9.51 6.10
N LEU A 283 21.33 10.03 7.23
CA LEU A 283 20.56 11.27 7.27
C LEU A 283 21.47 12.51 7.17
N CYS A 284 22.09 12.68 6.01
CA CYS A 284 22.95 13.80 5.69
C CYS A 284 22.87 14.15 4.21
N TYR A 285 23.38 15.32 3.82
CA TYR A 285 23.53 15.68 2.42
C TYR A 285 24.80 15.06 1.84
N LEU A 286 24.79 13.74 1.65
CA LEU A 286 25.99 12.93 1.44
C LEU A 286 26.94 13.50 0.37
N VAL A 287 26.43 13.76 -0.83
CA VAL A 287 27.23 14.23 -1.97
C VAL A 287 27.74 15.66 -1.79
N LYS A 288 27.15 16.42 -0.86
CA LYS A 288 27.52 17.81 -0.54
C LYS A 288 28.53 17.91 0.61
N GLN A 289 28.87 16.79 1.24
CA GLN A 289 29.80 16.73 2.35
C GLN A 289 31.02 15.87 1.98
N PRO A 290 32.13 16.48 1.49
CA PRO A 290 33.27 15.73 0.95
C PRO A 290 33.86 14.68 1.90
N GLN A 291 33.89 14.96 3.20
CA GLN A 291 34.38 14.03 4.23
C GLN A 291 33.51 12.76 4.31
N LEU A 292 32.19 12.92 4.33
CA LEU A 292 31.25 11.80 4.41
C LEU A 292 31.18 11.02 3.09
N LYS A 293 31.18 11.73 1.96
CA LYS A 293 31.26 11.13 0.62
C LYS A 293 32.46 10.19 0.52
N LYS A 294 33.64 10.64 0.95
CA LYS A 294 34.87 9.84 0.97
C LYS A 294 34.80 8.60 1.86
N ARG A 295 34.07 8.65 3.00
CA ARG A 295 33.85 7.46 3.83
C ARG A 295 33.07 6.38 3.09
N VAL A 296 32.00 6.77 2.39
CA VAL A 296 31.18 5.85 1.58
C VAL A 296 31.95 5.33 0.37
N GLU A 297 32.69 6.19 -0.33
CA GLU A 297 33.61 5.78 -1.40
C GLU A 297 34.64 4.77 -0.88
N GLY A 298 35.13 4.97 0.34
CA GLY A 298 36.03 4.06 1.04
C GLY A 298 35.42 2.68 1.29
N TRP A 299 34.12 2.59 1.60
CA TRP A 299 33.43 1.30 1.71
C TRP A 299 33.43 0.55 0.38
N SER A 300 32.94 1.18 -0.68
CA SER A 300 32.86 0.54 -1.99
C SER A 300 34.25 0.16 -2.52
N SER A 301 35.26 1.02 -2.33
CA SER A 301 36.63 0.77 -2.78
C SER A 301 37.31 -0.37 -2.02
N LYS A 302 37.11 -0.46 -0.70
CA LYS A 302 37.67 -1.53 0.14
C LYS A 302 37.02 -2.87 -0.14
N LEU A 303 35.69 -2.88 -0.21
CA LEU A 303 34.90 -4.10 -0.38
C LEU A 303 34.86 -4.58 -1.83
N LYS A 304 35.09 -3.69 -2.80
CA LYS A 304 34.95 -3.93 -4.24
C LYS A 304 33.56 -4.48 -4.61
N ILE A 305 32.54 -3.96 -3.93
CA ILE A 305 31.14 -4.34 -4.10
C ILE A 305 30.34 -3.05 -4.37
N PRO A 306 29.48 -3.02 -5.40
CA PRO A 306 28.61 -1.88 -5.67
C PRO A 306 27.53 -1.74 -4.59
N MET A 307 27.06 -0.51 -4.38
CA MET A 307 26.15 -0.17 -3.29
C MET A 307 24.97 0.68 -3.77
N ILE A 308 23.79 0.42 -3.20
CA ILE A 308 22.64 1.34 -3.26
C ILE A 308 22.38 1.83 -1.84
N LEU A 309 22.29 3.14 -1.62
CA LEU A 309 22.04 3.72 -0.30
C LEU A 309 21.08 4.89 -0.31
N GLY A 310 20.20 4.95 0.69
CA GLY A 310 19.32 6.09 0.92
C GLY A 310 20.01 7.22 1.70
N SER A 311 19.87 8.45 1.22
CA SER A 311 20.39 9.67 1.89
C SER A 311 19.66 10.92 1.38
N LEU A 312 20.04 12.10 1.85
CA LEU A 312 19.45 13.36 1.39
C LEU A 312 20.31 14.02 0.31
N ASP A 313 19.67 14.79 -0.55
CA ASP A 313 20.36 15.66 -1.51
C ASP A 313 19.70 17.04 -1.57
N TRP A 314 20.41 18.01 -2.11
CA TRP A 314 19.80 19.28 -2.49
C TRP A 314 20.38 19.80 -3.81
N GLN A 315 19.56 20.55 -4.53
CA GLN A 315 19.94 21.29 -5.72
C GLN A 315 19.54 22.75 -5.56
N LYS A 316 20.25 23.66 -6.25
CA LYS A 316 19.80 25.05 -6.32
C LYS A 316 18.42 25.09 -6.96
N ALA A 317 17.47 25.72 -6.30
CA ALA A 317 16.11 25.79 -6.82
C ALA A 317 16.07 26.66 -8.08
N PRO A 318 15.08 26.46 -8.98
CA PRO A 318 14.84 27.38 -10.09
C PRO A 318 14.64 28.81 -9.58
N ALA A 319 15.04 29.81 -10.37
CA ALA A 319 14.92 31.23 -9.98
C ALA A 319 13.47 31.67 -9.69
N SER A 320 12.48 30.92 -10.16
CA SER A 320 11.04 31.12 -9.89
C SER A 320 10.56 30.55 -8.55
N SER A 321 11.41 29.82 -7.82
CA SER A 321 11.09 29.23 -6.52
C SER A 321 11.17 30.27 -5.39
N LEU A 322 10.32 30.13 -4.38
CA LEU A 322 10.42 30.90 -3.13
C LEU A 322 11.55 30.38 -2.22
N GLU A 323 11.95 29.12 -2.39
CA GLU A 323 13.08 28.50 -1.68
C GLU A 323 14.36 28.63 -2.50
N GLU A 324 15.52 28.82 -1.84
CA GLU A 324 16.84 28.86 -2.50
C GLU A 324 17.31 27.48 -2.96
N TYR A 325 16.91 26.43 -2.26
CA TYR A 325 17.30 25.04 -2.50
C TYR A 325 16.09 24.13 -2.57
N SER A 326 16.13 23.17 -3.49
CA SER A 326 15.21 22.04 -3.54
C SER A 326 15.86 20.85 -2.86
N VAL A 327 15.22 20.35 -1.79
CA VAL A 327 15.70 19.21 -1.01
C VAL A 327 15.03 17.92 -1.50
N TYR A 328 15.77 16.83 -1.55
CA TYR A 328 15.29 15.55 -2.06
C TYR A 328 15.61 14.41 -1.08
N ASN A 329 14.64 13.52 -0.92
CA ASN A 329 14.88 12.17 -0.45
C ASN A 329 15.39 11.32 -1.62
N ALA A 330 16.62 10.82 -1.50
CA ALA A 330 17.36 10.23 -2.60
C ALA A 330 17.85 8.82 -2.27
N ALA A 331 17.86 7.98 -3.30
CA ALA A 331 18.68 6.77 -3.32
C ALA A 331 19.88 7.03 -4.25
N PHE A 332 21.07 6.65 -3.83
CA PHE A 332 22.27 6.75 -4.63
C PHE A 332 22.80 5.38 -4.98
N PHE A 333 23.16 5.19 -6.24
CA PHE A 333 23.96 4.06 -6.69
C PHE A 333 25.43 4.47 -6.77
N LEU A 334 26.30 3.63 -6.21
CA LEU A 334 27.75 3.77 -6.26
C LEU A 334 28.34 2.46 -6.77
N ASP A 335 28.97 2.50 -7.94
CA ASP A 335 29.61 1.31 -8.53
C ASP A 335 30.95 1.00 -7.83
N SER A 336 31.38 -0.26 -7.90
CA SER A 336 32.61 -0.74 -7.27
C SER A 336 33.84 0.04 -7.75
N GLY A 337 34.45 0.81 -6.85
CA GLY A 337 35.64 1.62 -7.15
C GLY A 337 35.37 2.90 -7.96
N SER A 338 34.09 3.26 -8.15
CA SER A 338 33.71 4.57 -8.68
C SER A 338 33.63 5.61 -7.57
N ASP A 339 33.83 6.88 -7.91
CA ASP A 339 33.57 8.06 -7.07
C ASP A 339 32.27 8.79 -7.47
N ARG A 340 31.51 8.19 -8.40
CA ARG A 340 30.35 8.80 -9.04
C ARG A 340 29.07 8.22 -8.46
N PHE A 341 28.34 9.06 -7.74
CA PHE A 341 27.03 8.73 -7.18
C PHE A 341 25.95 9.02 -8.23
N GLN A 342 25.24 7.99 -8.68
CA GLN A 342 24.09 8.14 -9.56
C GLN A 342 22.82 8.29 -8.69
N PRO A 343 22.15 9.45 -8.71
CA PRO A 343 20.96 9.66 -7.88
C PRO A 343 19.67 9.14 -8.54
N TYR A 344 18.77 8.67 -7.69
CA TYR A 344 17.33 8.58 -7.91
C TYR A 344 16.64 9.46 -6.85
N TYR A 345 15.77 10.36 -7.28
CA TYR A 345 14.99 11.21 -6.38
C TYR A 345 13.56 10.68 -6.27
N LYS A 346 13.04 10.57 -5.04
CA LYS A 346 11.70 10.05 -4.76
C LYS A 346 10.63 10.81 -5.55
N VAL A 347 9.91 10.11 -6.43
CA VAL A 347 8.93 10.73 -7.36
C VAL A 347 7.58 11.00 -6.68
N LYS A 348 7.06 10.02 -5.93
CA LYS A 348 5.81 10.14 -5.17
C LYS A 348 6.14 10.34 -3.70
N LEU A 349 5.80 11.53 -3.20
CA LEU A 349 6.00 11.92 -1.82
C LEU A 349 4.74 11.65 -1.00
N VAL A 350 4.92 11.36 0.29
CA VAL A 350 3.82 11.17 1.24
C VAL A 350 3.14 12.52 1.49
N PRO A 351 1.85 12.68 1.15
CA PRO A 351 1.12 13.92 1.41
C PRO A 351 1.16 14.31 2.89
N PHE A 352 1.35 15.60 3.17
CA PHE A 352 1.38 16.20 4.51
C PHE A 352 2.56 15.78 5.41
N SER A 353 3.29 14.71 5.07
CA SER A 353 4.50 14.28 5.78
C SER A 353 5.78 14.72 5.07
N GLU A 354 5.84 14.57 3.74
CA GLU A 354 7.03 14.86 2.93
C GLU A 354 6.84 16.06 2.00
N ALA A 355 5.60 16.40 1.68
CA ALA A 355 5.26 17.57 0.89
C ALA A 355 3.82 17.97 1.15
N LEU A 356 3.54 19.27 1.10
CA LEU A 356 2.16 19.74 1.10
C LEU A 356 1.55 19.55 -0.29
N PRO A 357 0.38 18.89 -0.40
CA PRO A 357 -0.34 18.81 -1.66
C PRO A 357 -0.68 20.19 -2.22
N PHE A 358 -0.69 20.31 -3.54
CA PHE A 358 -1.14 21.49 -4.27
C PHE A 358 -0.33 22.78 -4.05
N GLN A 359 0.91 22.69 -3.55
CA GLN A 359 1.81 23.85 -3.41
C GLN A 359 1.98 24.62 -4.74
N GLY A 360 1.99 23.92 -5.89
CA GLY A 360 2.08 24.54 -7.21
C GLY A 360 0.81 25.27 -7.65
N VAL A 361 -0.35 24.96 -7.05
CA VAL A 361 -1.65 25.60 -7.36
C VAL A 361 -1.97 26.72 -6.37
N PHE A 362 -1.63 26.51 -5.09
CA PHE A 362 -1.85 27.47 -4.01
C PHE A 362 -0.51 27.86 -3.37
N PRO A 363 0.17 28.90 -3.89
CA PRO A 363 1.49 29.31 -3.42
C PRO A 363 1.55 29.69 -1.93
N ILE A 364 0.41 30.02 -1.31
CA ILE A 364 0.36 30.27 0.14
C ILE A 364 0.77 29.04 0.96
N LEU A 365 0.59 27.83 0.43
CA LEU A 365 0.95 26.57 1.09
C LEU A 365 2.46 26.37 1.19
N SER A 366 3.27 26.99 0.32
CA SER A 366 4.75 26.90 0.42
C SER A 366 5.32 27.72 1.59
N ARG A 367 4.48 28.46 2.32
CA ARG A 367 4.87 29.15 3.55
C ARG A 367 4.85 28.23 4.78
N VAL A 368 4.23 27.05 4.67
CA VAL A 368 4.18 26.08 5.74
C VAL A 368 5.38 25.14 5.60
N ASN A 369 6.29 25.23 6.56
CA ASN A 369 7.51 24.42 6.60
C ASN A 369 7.22 23.11 7.35
N LEU A 370 7.36 21.96 6.67
CA LEU A 370 7.19 20.63 7.26
C LEU A 370 8.44 20.15 8.06
N GLY A 371 9.42 21.02 8.27
CA GLY A 371 10.68 20.72 8.91
C GLY A 371 11.67 20.07 7.95
N GLN A 372 12.47 19.13 8.45
CA GLN A 372 13.53 18.47 7.69
C GLN A 372 13.03 17.55 6.56
N ALA A 373 11.72 17.34 6.46
CA ALA A 373 11.09 16.45 5.50
C ALA A 373 10.33 17.17 4.37
N ASP A 374 10.42 18.50 4.23
CA ASP A 374 9.78 19.23 3.12
C ASP A 374 10.54 19.03 1.80
N PHE A 375 10.26 17.93 1.10
CA PHE A 375 10.99 17.48 -0.08
C PHE A 375 10.33 17.95 -1.39
N LYS A 376 11.14 18.07 -2.44
CA LYS A 376 10.69 18.20 -3.83
C LYS A 376 10.63 16.84 -4.51
N ARG A 377 9.74 16.72 -5.49
CA ARG A 377 9.50 15.49 -6.26
C ARG A 377 10.60 15.27 -7.29
N GLY A 378 11.08 14.03 -7.40
CA GLY A 378 11.81 13.56 -8.57
C GLY A 378 10.95 13.59 -9.83
N THR A 379 11.59 13.70 -11.00
CA THR A 379 10.88 13.86 -12.29
C THR A 379 10.72 12.55 -13.08
N LYS A 380 11.53 11.53 -12.78
CA LYS A 380 11.52 10.27 -13.54
C LYS A 380 11.95 9.08 -12.67
N PRO A 381 11.44 7.87 -12.96
CA PRO A 381 12.05 6.65 -12.47
C PRO A 381 13.48 6.50 -13.00
N VAL A 382 14.35 5.80 -12.26
CA VAL A 382 15.73 5.52 -12.64
C VAL A 382 16.00 4.04 -12.39
N THR A 383 16.47 3.34 -13.42
CA THR A 383 16.96 1.97 -13.29
C THR A 383 18.45 2.00 -13.03
N PHE A 384 18.89 1.39 -11.93
CA PHE A 384 20.32 1.20 -11.67
C PHE A 384 20.79 -0.08 -12.35
N ASN A 385 21.90 0.02 -13.09
CA ASN A 385 22.45 -1.09 -13.85
C ASN A 385 23.76 -1.56 -13.20
N ILE A 386 23.72 -2.73 -12.57
CA ILE A 386 24.81 -3.26 -11.76
C ILE A 386 25.55 -4.31 -12.58
N CYS A 387 26.70 -3.91 -13.13
CA CYS A 387 27.61 -4.75 -13.92
C CYS A 387 26.92 -5.58 -15.03
N GLY A 388 25.81 -5.11 -15.60
CA GLY A 388 25.03 -5.84 -16.61
C GLY A 388 24.38 -7.15 -16.12
N LYS A 389 24.40 -7.42 -14.80
CA LYS A 389 23.91 -8.67 -14.19
C LYS A 389 22.63 -8.47 -13.39
N ILE A 390 22.41 -7.28 -12.83
CA ILE A 390 21.20 -6.95 -12.06
C ILE A 390 20.69 -5.60 -12.55
N SER A 391 19.44 -5.56 -13.02
CA SER A 391 18.71 -4.33 -13.32
C SER A 391 17.53 -4.22 -12.35
N GLY A 392 17.51 -3.17 -11.54
CA GLY A 392 16.40 -2.86 -10.63
C GLY A 392 15.79 -1.52 -11.01
N ALA A 393 14.46 -1.48 -11.13
CA ALA A 393 13.66 -0.29 -11.43
C ALA A 393 12.97 0.24 -10.18
#